data_AF-A0A812UBB9-F1
#
_entry.id   AF-A0A812UBB9-F1
#
_cell.length_a   1.000
_cell.length_b   1.000
_cell.length_c   1.000
_cell.angle_alpha   90.00
_cell.angle_beta   90.00
_cell.angle_gamma   90.00
#
_symmetry.space_group_name_H-M   'P 1'
#
loop_
_entity.id
_entity.type
_entity.pdbx_description
1 polymer ?
#
loop_
_entity_poly.entity_id
_entity_poly.type
_entity_poly.pdbx_seq_one_letter_code
_entity_poly.pdbx_strand_id
1 'polypeptide(L)'
;MADNHVPTTPPPKRSRRRRVADLSGLAQAWENEKDVRKGSRKRKCLLQWKDPTKVGLIGFNSLKENWKVILHLINIYCPDSPPSKTVPVDDVKPEVQKFYEEIEVTPKSGLVHCESHSLKMFLTFMNRRHDGSTRKDNRLRALFDELTKYWPPKPRIKKNLVPDEEEASDDDAEADVEAQVWVW
;
A
#
# COMPACT_ATOMS: atom_id res chain seq x y z
N MET A 1 -60.06 0.64 -25.35
CA MET A 1 -59.45 0.04 -24.14
C MET A 1 -58.03 0.57 -24.09
N ALA A 2 -57.70 1.40 -23.10
CA ALA A 2 -56.38 2.03 -23.00
C ALA A 2 -55.50 1.19 -22.06
N ASP A 3 -54.37 0.72 -22.59
CA ASP A 3 -53.37 -0.02 -21.83
C ASP A 3 -52.66 0.91 -20.85
N ASN A 4 -52.95 0.72 -19.56
CA ASN A 4 -52.26 1.40 -18.46
C ASN A 4 -50.87 0.77 -18.27
N HIS A 5 -49.87 1.36 -18.92
CA HIS A 5 -48.47 0.97 -18.73
C HIS A 5 -47.96 1.55 -17.40
N VAL A 6 -47.90 0.70 -16.36
CA VAL A 6 -47.36 1.09 -15.05
C VAL A 6 -45.83 1.26 -15.18
N PRO A 7 -45.25 2.41 -14.84
CA PRO A 7 -43.81 2.63 -14.92
C PRO A 7 -43.10 1.76 -13.88
N THR A 8 -42.38 0.74 -14.32
CA THR A 8 -41.57 -0.11 -13.46
C THR A 8 -40.32 0.68 -13.02
N THR A 9 -40.36 1.31 -11.84
CA THR A 9 -39.15 1.92 -11.26
C THR A 9 -38.11 0.84 -10.97
N PRO A 10 -36.85 1.00 -11.45
CA PRO A 10 -35.81 0.01 -11.20
C PRO A 10 -35.56 -0.13 -9.69
N PRO A 11 -35.36 -1.36 -9.19
CA PRO A 11 -35.15 -1.59 -7.78
C PRO A 11 -33.94 -0.78 -7.29
N PRO A 12 -34.01 -0.15 -6.10
CA PRO A 12 -32.91 0.63 -5.57
C PRO A 12 -31.69 -0.28 -5.49
N LYS A 13 -30.59 0.14 -6.15
CA LYS A 13 -29.31 -0.56 -6.08
C LYS A 13 -28.93 -0.66 -4.62
N ARG A 14 -29.15 -1.83 -4.01
CA ARG A 14 -28.71 -2.13 -2.64
C ARG A 14 -27.21 -1.93 -2.64
N SER A 15 -26.77 -0.77 -2.16
CA SER A 15 -25.37 -0.53 -1.89
C SER A 15 -25.01 -1.53 -0.78
N ARG A 16 -24.42 -2.66 -1.17
CA ARG A 16 -23.68 -3.49 -0.24
C ARG A 16 -22.54 -2.58 0.25
N ARG A 17 -22.82 -1.77 1.28
CA ARG A 17 -21.81 -1.09 2.06
C ARG A 17 -20.92 -2.21 2.58
N ARG A 18 -19.81 -2.46 1.88
CA ARG A 18 -18.80 -3.40 2.34
C ARG A 18 -18.38 -2.91 3.70
N ARG A 19 -18.38 -3.82 4.69
CA ARG A 19 -17.79 -3.51 5.99
C ARG A 19 -16.35 -3.09 5.72
N VAL A 20 -16.04 -1.86 6.10
CA VAL A 20 -14.68 -1.35 6.09
C VAL A 20 -14.00 -1.99 7.30
N ALA A 21 -12.79 -2.52 7.11
CA ALA A 21 -12.03 -3.10 8.20
C ALA A 21 -11.79 -2.01 9.25
N ASP A 22 -12.04 -2.33 10.52
CA ASP A 22 -11.77 -1.40 11.60
C ASP A 22 -10.26 -1.33 11.86
N LEU A 23 -9.71 -0.12 11.92
CA LEU A 23 -8.30 0.13 12.21
C LEU A 23 -8.09 0.60 13.66
N SER A 24 -9.16 0.60 14.47
CA SER A 24 -9.08 1.02 15.86
C SER A 24 -8.02 0.23 16.62
N GLY A 25 -7.17 0.95 17.36
CA GLY A 25 -6.08 0.37 18.16
C GLY A 25 -4.75 0.21 17.41
N LEU A 26 -4.67 0.60 16.14
CA LEU A 26 -3.41 0.61 15.39
C LEU A 26 -2.38 1.58 16.01
N ALA A 27 -2.82 2.76 16.44
CA ALA A 27 -1.98 3.71 17.16
C ALA A 27 -1.38 3.08 18.43
N GLN A 28 -2.22 2.46 19.24
CA GLN A 28 -1.83 1.81 20.49
C GLN A 28 -0.87 0.63 20.24
N ALA A 29 -1.08 -0.14 19.17
CA ALA A 29 -0.16 -1.22 18.78
C ALA A 29 1.24 -0.67 18.45
N TRP A 30 1.32 0.46 17.74
CA TRP A 30 2.59 1.14 17.47
C TRP A 30 3.21 1.76 18.73
N GLU A 31 2.40 2.29 19.65
CA GLU A 31 2.89 2.86 20.92
C GLU A 31 3.50 1.78 21.83
N ASN A 32 2.87 0.61 21.88
CA ASN A 32 3.33 -0.55 22.66
C ASN A 32 4.62 -1.17 22.09
N GLU A 33 4.89 -0.97 20.79
CA GLU A 33 6.11 -1.44 20.14
C GLU A 33 7.29 -0.51 20.46
N LYS A 34 8.12 -0.91 21.43
CA LYS A 34 9.25 -0.12 21.96
C LYS A 34 10.16 0.47 20.88
N ASP A 35 10.48 -0.29 19.85
CA ASP A 35 11.39 0.17 18.78
C ASP A 35 10.73 1.19 17.85
N VAL A 36 9.44 1.02 17.56
CA VAL A 36 8.66 1.99 16.78
C VAL A 36 8.54 3.28 17.59
N ARG A 37 8.06 3.22 18.83
CA ARG A 37 7.95 4.37 19.73
C ARG A 37 9.27 5.14 19.88
N LYS A 38 10.36 4.44 20.22
CA LYS A 38 11.68 5.06 20.40
C LYS A 38 12.19 5.69 19.10
N GLY A 39 12.05 4.98 17.98
CA GLY A 39 12.46 5.47 16.66
C GLY A 39 11.68 6.71 16.24
N SER A 40 10.35 6.70 16.43
CA SER A 40 9.47 7.79 16.06
C SER A 40 9.66 9.03 16.90
N ARG A 41 9.86 8.90 18.22
CA ARG A 41 10.21 10.04 19.08
C ARG A 41 11.53 10.69 18.68
N LYS A 42 12.56 9.87 18.40
CA LYS A 42 13.88 10.37 18.01
C LYS A 42 13.84 11.12 16.67
N ARG A 43 13.12 10.59 15.67
CA ARG A 43 13.10 11.13 14.31
C ARG A 43 11.96 12.11 14.04
N LYS A 44 10.96 12.15 14.92
CA LYS A 44 9.70 12.87 14.74
C LYS A 44 8.91 12.40 13.49
N CYS A 45 9.05 11.13 13.12
CA CYS A 45 8.35 10.49 12.00
C CYS A 45 7.98 9.03 12.33
N LEU A 46 6.80 8.57 11.93
CA LEU A 46 6.41 7.16 12.07
C LEU A 46 7.24 6.29 11.12
N LEU A 47 7.35 6.72 9.86
CA LEU A 47 8.05 5.99 8.82
C LEU A 47 9.49 6.47 8.64
N GLN A 48 10.42 5.53 8.49
CA GLN A 48 11.83 5.76 8.25
C GLN A 48 12.16 5.65 6.75
N TRP A 49 12.90 6.63 6.25
CA TRP A 49 13.42 6.67 4.90
C TRP A 49 14.94 6.81 4.98
N LYS A 50 15.68 5.94 4.27
CA LYS A 50 17.15 5.99 4.25
C LYS A 50 17.67 7.30 3.65
N ASP A 51 16.92 7.82 2.67
CA ASP A 51 17.25 9.02 1.92
C ASP A 51 16.00 9.92 1.93
N PRO A 52 16.10 11.17 2.42
CA PRO A 52 14.96 12.10 2.46
C PRO A 52 14.42 12.45 1.07
N THR A 53 15.22 12.30 0.00
CA THR A 53 14.76 12.52 -1.38
C THR A 53 13.88 11.39 -1.90
N LYS A 54 13.86 10.24 -1.21
CA LYS A 54 13.13 9.03 -1.61
C LYS A 54 11.87 8.79 -0.77
N VAL A 55 11.37 9.82 -0.09
CA VAL A 55 10.11 9.74 0.65
C VAL A 55 8.98 9.39 -0.32
N GLY A 56 8.21 8.36 0.01
CA GLY A 56 7.13 7.84 -0.84
C GLY A 56 7.57 6.79 -1.88
N LEU A 57 8.88 6.60 -2.11
CA LEU A 57 9.37 5.53 -2.99
C LEU A 57 9.37 4.17 -2.25
N ILE A 58 8.35 3.37 -2.54
CA ILE A 58 8.14 2.07 -1.92
C ILE A 58 8.97 0.99 -2.61
N GLY A 59 9.81 0.31 -1.84
CA GLY A 59 10.63 -0.82 -2.28
C GLY A 59 11.03 -1.71 -1.12
N PHE A 60 11.82 -2.75 -1.38
CA PHE A 60 12.22 -3.70 -0.33
C PHE A 60 13.05 -3.07 0.78
N ASN A 61 13.91 -2.09 0.45
CA ASN A 61 14.70 -1.39 1.44
C ASN A 61 13.81 -0.56 2.38
N SER A 62 12.89 0.25 1.85
CA SER A 62 11.97 1.02 2.69
C SER A 62 11.00 0.11 3.45
N LEU A 63 10.57 -1.01 2.87
CA LEU A 63 9.75 -2.00 3.58
C LEU A 63 10.51 -2.65 4.75
N LYS A 64 11.79 -2.96 4.57
CA LYS A 64 12.66 -3.53 5.62
C LYS A 64 12.90 -2.57 6.78
N GLU A 65 13.09 -1.28 6.50
CA GLU A 65 13.26 -0.26 7.55
C GLU A 65 11.97 -0.08 8.37
N ASN A 66 10.81 -0.24 7.74
CA ASN A 66 9.50 0.01 8.34
C ASN A 66 8.76 -1.26 8.77
N TRP A 67 9.44 -2.40 8.81
CA TRP A 67 8.77 -3.70 8.88
C TRP A 67 7.85 -3.87 10.10
N LYS A 68 8.21 -3.33 11.27
CA LYS A 68 7.36 -3.43 12.48
C LYS A 68 6.06 -2.65 12.35
N VAL A 69 6.13 -1.44 11.79
CA VAL A 69 4.95 -0.60 11.55
C VAL A 69 4.01 -1.31 10.58
N ILE A 70 4.55 -1.88 9.51
CA ILE A 70 3.78 -2.62 8.51
C ILE A 70 3.21 -3.93 9.06
N LEU A 71 3.95 -4.62 9.93
CA LEU A 71 3.48 -5.86 10.56
C LEU A 71 2.22 -5.61 11.40
N HIS A 72 2.21 -4.57 12.23
CA HIS A 72 1.03 -4.19 13.02
C HIS A 72 -0.15 -3.81 12.13
N LEU A 73 0.10 -3.08 11.03
CA LEU A 73 -0.94 -2.78 10.05
C LEU A 73 -1.52 -4.05 9.43
N ILE A 74 -0.69 -5.03 9.06
CA ILE A 74 -1.16 -6.31 8.50
C ILE A 74 -2.03 -7.05 9.51
N ASN A 75 -1.59 -7.17 10.76
CA ASN A 75 -2.27 -7.90 11.81
C ASN A 75 -3.66 -7.34 12.16
N ILE A 76 -3.84 -6.02 12.02
CA ILE A 76 -5.12 -5.38 12.33
C ILE A 76 -6.02 -5.32 11.08
N TYR A 77 -5.47 -4.90 9.93
CA TYR A 77 -6.29 -4.65 8.74
C TYR A 77 -6.66 -5.92 7.96
N CYS A 78 -5.72 -6.85 7.80
CA CYS A 78 -5.88 -7.97 6.88
C CYS A 78 -6.92 -9.02 7.31
N PRO A 79 -7.16 -9.33 8.60
CA PRO A 79 -8.18 -10.28 9.03
C PRO A 79 -9.59 -9.95 8.52
N ASP A 80 -9.96 -8.67 8.54
CA ASP A 80 -11.31 -8.20 8.20
C ASP A 80 -11.42 -7.63 6.77
N SER A 81 -10.28 -7.35 6.13
CA SER A 81 -10.26 -6.82 4.76
C SER A 81 -10.27 -7.94 3.71
N PRO A 82 -11.04 -7.78 2.61
CA PRO A 82 -10.91 -8.67 1.47
C PRO A 82 -9.48 -8.71 0.91
N PRO A 83 -9.04 -9.87 0.37
CA PRO A 83 -7.74 -9.99 -0.27
C PRO A 83 -7.54 -8.98 -1.40
N SER A 84 -6.28 -8.56 -1.60
CA SER A 84 -5.86 -7.61 -2.63
C SER A 84 -6.48 -6.20 -2.52
N LYS A 85 -7.15 -5.87 -1.42
CA LYS A 85 -7.62 -4.50 -1.17
C LYS A 85 -6.51 -3.66 -0.55
N THR A 86 -6.52 -2.38 -0.91
CA THR A 86 -5.63 -1.38 -0.34
C THR A 86 -6.29 -0.81 0.90
N VAL A 87 -5.53 -0.59 1.97
CA VAL A 87 -6.04 0.09 3.16
C VAL A 87 -6.54 1.50 2.80
N PRO A 88 -7.74 1.92 3.24
CA PRO A 88 -8.24 3.27 3.00
C PRO A 88 -7.41 4.30 3.78
N VAL A 89 -7.01 5.39 3.13
CA VAL A 89 -6.18 6.42 3.76
C VAL A 89 -6.96 7.16 4.85
N ASP A 90 -8.27 7.36 4.64
CA ASP A 90 -9.12 8.10 5.57
C ASP A 90 -9.26 7.40 6.92
N ASP A 91 -9.15 6.07 6.95
CA ASP A 91 -9.20 5.27 8.18
C ASP A 91 -7.82 5.19 8.86
N VAL A 92 -6.72 5.22 8.09
CA VAL A 92 -5.35 5.18 8.62
C VAL A 92 -4.95 6.53 9.22
N LYS A 93 -5.39 7.63 8.60
CA LYS A 93 -5.05 8.99 9.00
C LYS A 93 -5.34 9.32 10.47
N PRO A 94 -6.53 9.02 11.04
CA PRO A 94 -6.80 9.27 12.46
C PRO A 94 -5.90 8.44 13.37
N GLU A 95 -5.56 7.20 13.01
CA GLU A 95 -4.65 6.36 13.82
C GLU A 95 -3.21 6.89 13.80
N VAL A 96 -2.73 7.38 12.65
CA VAL A 96 -1.41 8.04 12.56
C VAL A 96 -1.39 9.33 13.40
N GLN A 97 -2.46 10.14 13.33
CA GLN A 97 -2.60 11.34 14.15
C GLN A 97 -2.62 11.02 15.65
N LYS A 98 -3.41 10.03 16.06
CA LYS A 98 -3.52 9.56 17.44
C LYS A 98 -2.18 9.05 17.97
N PHE A 99 -1.44 8.28 17.17
CA PHE A 99 -0.10 7.82 17.56
C PHE A 99 0.84 8.99 17.88
N TYR A 100 0.82 10.06 17.07
CA TYR A 100 1.63 11.26 17.31
C TYR A 100 1.26 11.98 18.61
N GLU A 101 -0.03 12.04 18.93
CA GLU A 101 -0.53 12.58 20.20
C GLU A 101 -0.04 11.73 21.39
N GLU A 102 -0.14 10.40 21.31
CA GLU A 102 0.30 9.46 22.36
C GLU A 102 1.81 9.53 22.62
N ILE A 103 2.63 9.73 21.57
CA ILE A 103 4.08 9.87 21.74
C ILE A 103 4.54 11.29 22.05
N GLU A 104 3.61 12.25 22.16
CA GLU A 104 3.82 13.68 22.44
C GLU A 104 4.72 14.36 21.39
N VAL A 105 4.51 14.05 20.11
CA VAL A 105 5.26 14.63 18.99
C VAL A 105 4.31 15.39 18.08
N THR A 106 4.54 16.69 17.90
CA THR A 106 3.82 17.48 16.91
C THR A 106 4.37 17.19 15.50
N PRO A 107 3.59 16.56 14.60
CA PRO A 107 4.05 16.27 13.25
C PRO A 107 4.14 17.56 12.42
N LYS A 108 5.04 17.58 11.44
CA LYS A 108 5.09 18.67 10.45
C LYS A 108 3.79 18.69 9.63
N SER A 109 3.41 19.86 9.13
CA SER A 109 2.26 20.00 8.24
C SER A 109 2.36 19.01 7.06
N GLY A 110 1.27 18.31 6.78
CA GLY A 110 1.18 17.30 5.71
C GLY A 110 1.82 15.94 6.02
N LEU A 111 2.66 15.80 7.06
CA LEU A 111 3.37 14.55 7.36
C LEU A 111 2.42 13.38 7.60
N VAL A 112 1.37 13.59 8.41
CA VAL A 112 0.33 12.59 8.71
C VAL A 112 -0.32 12.08 7.42
N HIS A 113 -0.61 12.97 6.46
CA HIS A 113 -1.17 12.58 5.17
C HIS A 113 -0.19 11.75 4.35
N CYS A 114 1.07 12.20 4.23
CA CYS A 114 2.12 11.50 3.49
C CYS A 114 2.39 10.09 4.05
N GLU A 115 2.43 9.94 5.37
CA GLU A 115 2.66 8.65 6.02
C GLU A 115 1.47 7.71 5.86
N SER A 116 0.25 8.21 6.02
CA SER A 116 -0.98 7.43 5.79
C SER A 116 -1.04 6.90 4.35
N HIS A 117 -0.68 7.74 3.38
CA HIS A 117 -0.59 7.32 1.98
C HIS A 117 0.53 6.30 1.75
N SER A 118 1.69 6.48 2.39
CA SER A 118 2.81 5.53 2.29
C SER A 118 2.46 4.16 2.85
N LEU A 119 1.72 4.08 3.97
CA LEU A 119 1.21 2.83 4.54
C LEU A 119 0.31 2.09 3.55
N LYS A 120 -0.61 2.80 2.88
CA LYS A 120 -1.41 2.25 1.77
C LYS A 120 -0.53 1.68 0.66
N MET A 121 0.51 2.41 0.27
CA MET A 121 1.39 2.01 -0.82
C MET A 121 2.28 0.82 -0.45
N PHE A 122 2.72 0.70 0.81
CA PHE A 122 3.42 -0.50 1.32
C PHE A 122 2.57 -1.75 1.19
N LEU A 123 1.32 -1.71 1.65
CA LEU A 123 0.43 -2.87 1.57
C LEU A 123 0.09 -3.23 0.11
N THR A 124 -0.11 -2.22 -0.73
CA THR A 124 -0.29 -2.40 -2.18
C THR A 124 0.93 -3.05 -2.83
N PHE A 125 2.13 -2.61 -2.46
CA PHE A 125 3.39 -3.16 -2.95
C PHE A 125 3.55 -4.62 -2.54
N MET A 126 3.28 -4.96 -1.28
CA MET A 126 3.33 -6.35 -0.80
C MET A 126 2.32 -7.25 -1.52
N ASN A 127 1.08 -6.77 -1.70
CA ASN A 127 0.05 -7.49 -2.45
C ASN A 127 0.48 -7.85 -3.88
N ARG A 128 1.27 -6.99 -4.53
CA ARG A 128 1.80 -7.27 -5.88
C ARG A 128 3.01 -8.20 -5.89
N ARG A 129 3.66 -8.42 -4.75
CA ARG A 129 5.00 -9.05 -4.66
C ARG A 129 5.07 -10.27 -3.75
N HIS A 130 3.99 -10.64 -3.06
CA HIS A 130 3.95 -11.80 -2.16
C HIS A 130 3.96 -13.15 -2.91
N ASP A 131 3.56 -13.20 -4.18
CA ASP A 131 3.66 -14.40 -5.02
C ASP A 131 5.13 -14.81 -5.25
N GLY A 132 5.51 -16.01 -4.79
CA GLY A 132 6.80 -16.65 -5.14
C GLY A 132 8.02 -16.02 -4.46
N SER A 133 7.82 -15.34 -3.35
CA SER A 133 8.84 -14.56 -2.64
C SER A 133 9.78 -15.46 -1.82
N THR A 134 10.79 -16.08 -2.44
CA THR A 134 11.89 -16.76 -1.73
C THR A 134 12.91 -15.75 -1.18
N ARG A 135 12.53 -15.04 -0.12
CA ARG A 135 13.39 -13.99 0.47
C ARG A 135 14.38 -14.59 1.46
N LYS A 136 15.63 -14.11 1.37
CA LYS A 136 16.70 -14.42 2.34
C LYS A 136 16.60 -13.60 3.62
N ASP A 137 15.96 -12.43 3.58
CA ASP A 137 15.84 -11.54 4.73
C ASP A 137 14.70 -11.98 5.66
N ASN A 138 15.03 -12.24 6.93
CA ASN A 138 14.07 -12.74 7.94
C ASN A 138 12.93 -11.76 8.23
N ARG A 139 13.17 -10.43 8.14
CA ARG A 139 12.14 -9.43 8.42
C ARG A 139 11.13 -9.37 7.29
N LEU A 140 11.62 -9.37 6.05
CA LEU A 140 10.75 -9.43 4.88
C LEU A 140 9.98 -10.75 4.84
N ARG A 141 10.63 -11.88 5.17
CA ARG A 141 9.96 -13.18 5.26
C ARG A 141 8.82 -13.13 6.28
N ALA A 142 9.05 -12.65 7.51
CA ALA A 142 8.01 -12.53 8.53
C ALA A 142 6.80 -11.70 8.05
N LEU A 143 7.03 -10.59 7.36
CA LEU A 143 5.97 -9.76 6.78
C LEU A 143 5.13 -10.52 5.74
N PHE A 144 5.79 -11.20 4.81
CA PHE A 144 5.09 -11.94 3.75
C PHE A 144 4.39 -13.20 4.29
N ASP A 145 4.98 -13.88 5.26
CA ASP A 145 4.38 -15.02 5.93
C ASP A 145 3.10 -14.58 6.67
N GLU A 146 3.16 -13.47 7.41
CA GLU A 146 2.00 -12.91 8.10
C GLU A 146 0.91 -12.49 7.12
N LEU A 147 1.27 -11.79 6.04
CA LEU A 147 0.32 -11.40 4.99
C LEU A 147 -0.36 -12.62 4.37
N THR A 148 0.39 -13.69 4.12
CA THR A 148 -0.09 -14.91 3.47
C THR A 148 -1.11 -15.67 4.32
N LYS A 149 -1.07 -15.55 5.65
CA LYS A 149 -2.07 -16.14 6.54
C LYS A 149 -3.48 -15.63 6.24
N TYR A 150 -3.61 -14.34 5.92
CA TYR A 150 -4.89 -13.69 5.65
C TYR A 150 -5.20 -13.65 4.15
N TRP A 151 -4.21 -13.34 3.32
CA TRP A 151 -4.36 -13.14 1.89
C TRP A 151 -3.44 -14.10 1.13
N PRO A 152 -3.91 -15.32 0.81
CA PRO A 152 -3.10 -16.29 0.10
C PRO A 152 -2.74 -15.79 -1.31
N PRO A 153 -1.53 -16.10 -1.81
CA PRO A 153 -1.10 -15.69 -3.13
C PRO A 153 -2.06 -16.23 -4.20
N LYS A 154 -2.32 -15.40 -5.20
CA LYS A 154 -3.17 -15.82 -6.32
C LYS A 154 -2.37 -16.82 -7.16
N PRO A 155 -2.98 -17.95 -7.58
CA PRO A 155 -2.33 -18.84 -8.53
C PRO A 155 -1.97 -18.03 -9.78
N ARG A 156 -0.68 -17.93 -10.11
CA ARG A 156 -0.27 -17.34 -11.37
C ARG A 156 -0.68 -18.31 -12.47
N ILE A 157 -1.72 -17.95 -13.21
CA ILE A 157 -2.01 -18.59 -14.50
C ILE A 157 -0.82 -18.23 -15.38
N LYS A 158 0.06 -19.19 -15.64
CA LYS A 158 1.09 -19.07 -16.66
C LYS A 158 0.35 -18.88 -17.97
N LYS A 159 0.12 -17.63 -18.39
CA LYS A 159 -0.21 -17.36 -19.77
C LYS A 159 1.03 -17.82 -20.53
N ASN A 160 0.93 -18.97 -21.19
CA ASN A 160 1.87 -19.31 -22.24
C ASN A 160 1.80 -18.11 -23.19
N LEU A 161 2.87 -17.31 -23.20
CA LEU A 161 3.06 -16.36 -24.28
C LEU A 161 3.10 -17.23 -25.53
N VAL A 162 1.99 -17.21 -26.28
CA VAL A 162 2.04 -17.60 -27.68
C VAL A 162 3.06 -16.64 -28.27
N PRO A 163 4.15 -17.13 -28.87
CA PRO A 163 5.09 -16.27 -29.57
C PRO A 163 4.28 -15.43 -30.55
N ASP A 164 4.32 -14.10 -30.40
CA ASP A 164 3.88 -13.21 -31.47
C ASP A 164 4.81 -13.52 -32.65
N GLU A 165 4.28 -14.16 -33.69
CA GLU A 165 4.98 -14.33 -34.94
C GLU A 165 5.25 -12.92 -35.50
N GLU A 166 6.52 -12.65 -35.74
CA GLU A 166 7.11 -11.37 -36.12
C GLU A 166 6.42 -10.82 -37.39
N GLU A 167 5.66 -9.72 -37.26
CA GLU A 167 5.52 -8.78 -38.37
C GLU A 167 6.80 -7.94 -38.41
N ALA A 168 7.74 -8.35 -39.27
CA ALA A 168 8.91 -7.59 -39.63
C ALA A 168 8.49 -6.27 -40.28
N SER A 169 8.59 -5.16 -39.55
CA SER A 169 8.56 -3.82 -40.13
C SER A 169 9.98 -3.28 -40.22
N ASP A 170 10.55 -3.36 -41.43
CA ASP A 170 11.67 -2.53 -41.86
C ASP A 170 11.20 -1.07 -41.88
N ASP A 171 11.68 -0.22 -40.98
CA ASP A 171 11.77 1.23 -41.20
C ASP A 171 12.80 1.82 -40.24
N ASP A 172 14.05 1.71 -40.65
CA ASP A 172 15.24 2.33 -40.08
C ASP A 172 15.35 3.75 -40.65
N ALA A 173 15.00 4.76 -39.87
CA ALA A 173 15.26 6.16 -40.19
C ALA A 173 15.73 6.89 -38.91
N GLU A 174 17.05 6.94 -38.75
CA GLU A 174 17.74 7.75 -37.76
C GLU A 174 17.30 9.22 -37.84
N ALA A 175 16.92 9.78 -36.70
CA ALA A 175 16.92 11.22 -36.49
C ALA A 175 17.75 11.52 -35.23
N ASP A 176 19.01 11.86 -35.49
CA ASP A 176 19.96 12.45 -34.56
C ASP A 176 19.38 13.77 -34.03
N VAL A 177 19.08 13.85 -32.73
CA VAL A 177 18.66 15.11 -32.08
C VAL A 177 19.66 15.46 -30.97
N GLU A 178 20.52 16.38 -31.37
CA GLU A 178 21.54 17.07 -30.61
C GLU A 178 20.95 17.96 -29.49
N ALA A 179 21.52 17.80 -28.29
CA ALA A 179 21.75 18.76 -27.19
C ALA A 179 20.61 19.65 -26.62
N GLN A 180 20.51 19.66 -25.28
CA GLN A 180 20.73 20.91 -24.52
C GLN A 180 21.01 20.65 -23.03
N VAL A 181 22.26 20.92 -22.63
CA VAL A 181 22.71 20.98 -21.24
C VAL A 181 22.31 22.36 -20.68
N TRP A 182 21.40 22.38 -19.71
CA TRP A 182 21.11 23.56 -18.92
C TRP A 182 21.99 23.55 -17.66
N VAL A 183 23.04 24.37 -17.68
CA VAL A 183 23.81 24.73 -16.47
C VAL A 183 23.05 25.87 -15.80
N TRP A 184 22.73 25.70 -14.52
CA TRP A 184 22.21 26.74 -13.64
C TRP A 184 23.36 27.46 -12.93
#